data_AF-A0A533W2W0-F1
#
_entry.id   AF-A0A533W2W0-F1
#
_cell.length_a   1.000
_cell.length_b   1.000
_cell.length_c   1.000
_cell.angle_alpha   90.00
_cell.angle_beta   90.00
_cell.angle_gamma   90.00
#
_symmetry.space_group_name_H-M   'P 1'
#
loop_
_entity.id
_entity.type
_entity.pdbx_description
1 polymer ?
#
loop_
_entity_poly.entity_id
_entity_poly.type
_entity_poly.pdbx_seq_one_letter_code
_entity_poly.pdbx_strand_id
1 'polypeptide(L)'
;MDEIRSDIQRRLRGYEFRTFSVGLSLPEGMQEREDQLRAEYKLKGRETIKAWLSKSLSERVARATHRRVDKLNPELAVLADLDASEVRLNARPVFIYGRYTKPAGVSQRKTFCASCRGGGCAVCGYSGYETKASVESTIQKRLGPLLGSKKMKFTWIGTEDLESTVESSGRPFVVEAKNPRKRRVPRGFVSRTGMGQIRVSSLKLLPSRPLKLPGFKFRTRVAIESTSTINPEDLRRLSRLMRNVVVEFRRPGEKPAYK
;
A
#
# COMPACT_ATOMS: atom_id res chain seq x y z
N MET A 1 10.40 -23.87 24.01
CA MET A 1 8.99 -23.61 23.58
C MET A 1 8.34 -22.45 24.32
N ASP A 2 8.43 -22.38 25.65
CA ASP A 2 7.79 -21.28 26.40
C ASP A 2 8.45 -19.92 26.19
N GLU A 3 9.76 -19.88 25.91
CA GLU A 3 10.46 -18.66 25.48
C GLU A 3 9.92 -18.12 24.17
N ILE A 4 9.84 -18.97 23.12
CA ILE A 4 9.27 -18.61 21.81
C ILE A 4 7.82 -18.14 21.95
N ARG A 5 7.02 -18.85 22.76
CA ARG A 5 5.65 -18.43 23.06
C ARG A 5 5.61 -17.04 23.69
N SER A 6 6.46 -16.79 24.69
CA SER A 6 6.51 -15.51 25.40
C SER A 6 6.95 -14.38 24.47
N ASP A 7 7.92 -14.64 23.58
CA ASP A 7 8.34 -13.67 22.57
C ASP A 7 7.23 -13.36 21.56
N ILE A 8 6.53 -14.39 21.07
CA ILE A 8 5.34 -14.20 20.22
C ILE A 8 4.32 -13.30 20.93
N GLN A 9 3.91 -13.66 22.15
CA GLN A 9 2.91 -12.92 22.90
C GLN A 9 3.31 -11.45 23.11
N ARG A 10 4.58 -11.19 23.43
CA ARG A 10 5.12 -9.83 23.59
C ARG A 10 5.03 -9.04 22.29
N ARG A 11 5.48 -9.61 21.16
CA ARG A 11 5.46 -8.95 19.85
C ARG A 11 4.04 -8.69 19.34
N LEU A 12 3.10 -9.60 19.61
CA LEU A 12 1.69 -9.46 19.19
C LEU A 12 1.00 -8.24 19.81
N ARG A 13 1.39 -7.78 21.01
CA ARG A 13 0.80 -6.59 21.66
C ARG A 13 0.97 -5.31 20.83
N GLY A 14 1.97 -5.27 19.94
CA GLY A 14 2.23 -4.14 19.05
C GLY A 14 1.31 -4.05 17.84
N TYR A 15 0.37 -4.98 17.64
CA TYR A 15 -0.47 -5.09 16.44
C TYR A 15 -1.96 -5.14 16.75
N GLU A 16 -2.77 -4.48 15.92
CA GLU A 16 -4.21 -4.61 15.84
C GLU A 16 -4.55 -5.73 14.83
N PHE A 17 -5.11 -6.83 15.34
CA PHE A 17 -5.53 -7.98 14.54
C PHE A 17 -6.64 -8.77 15.24
N ARG A 18 -7.44 -9.49 14.46
CA ARG A 18 -8.50 -10.39 14.88
C ARG A 18 -8.14 -11.85 14.63
N THR A 19 -7.45 -12.11 13.51
CA THR A 19 -7.01 -13.45 13.11
C THR A 19 -5.50 -13.51 12.93
N PHE A 20 -4.92 -14.68 13.21
CA PHE A 20 -3.49 -14.91 13.03
C PHE A 20 -3.20 -16.34 12.61
N SER A 21 -1.98 -16.60 12.15
CA SER A 21 -1.46 -17.94 11.91
C SER A 21 -0.08 -18.09 12.54
N VAL A 22 0.31 -19.32 12.88
CA VAL A 22 1.65 -19.64 13.38
C VAL A 22 2.28 -20.69 12.47
N GLY A 23 3.24 -20.24 11.66
CA GLY A 23 4.17 -21.09 10.92
C GLY A 23 5.42 -21.37 11.74
N LEU A 24 6.00 -22.54 11.54
CA LEU A 24 7.25 -22.96 12.15
C LEU A 24 8.29 -23.29 11.08
N SER A 25 9.53 -22.89 11.31
CA SER A 25 10.71 -23.47 10.66
C SER A 25 11.38 -24.40 11.67
N LEU A 26 11.66 -25.65 11.27
CA LEU A 26 12.35 -26.62 12.11
C LEU A 26 13.85 -26.60 11.81
N PRO A 27 14.72 -27.01 12.76
CA PRO A 27 16.13 -27.24 12.47
C PRO A 27 16.32 -28.25 11.34
N GLU A 28 17.39 -28.06 10.58
CA GLU A 28 17.78 -28.96 9.49
C GLU A 28 18.00 -30.39 10.04
N GLY A 29 17.60 -31.40 9.27
CA GLY A 29 17.71 -32.81 9.70
C GLY A 29 16.58 -33.28 10.61
N MET A 30 15.74 -32.39 11.17
CA MET A 30 14.67 -32.81 12.09
C MET A 30 13.58 -33.62 11.38
N GLN A 31 13.22 -33.26 10.15
CA GLN A 31 12.22 -34.01 9.38
C GLN A 31 12.78 -35.35 8.91
N GLU A 32 14.04 -35.36 8.48
CA GLU A 32 14.76 -36.56 8.06
C GLU A 32 14.89 -37.57 9.21
N ARG A 33 15.21 -37.10 10.42
CA ARG A 33 15.23 -37.94 11.63
C ARG A 33 13.84 -38.46 11.99
N GLU A 34 12.80 -37.64 11.86
CA GLU A 34 11.41 -38.09 12.07
C GLU A 34 11.04 -39.21 11.10
N ASP A 35 11.42 -39.07 9.82
CA ASP A 35 11.15 -40.08 8.79
C ASP A 35 11.96 -41.36 8.99
N GLN A 36 13.24 -41.26 9.39
CA GLN A 36 14.07 -42.41 9.76
C GLN A 36 13.45 -43.22 10.90
N LEU A 37 13.03 -42.54 11.99
CA LEU A 37 12.36 -43.18 13.12
C LEU A 37 11.05 -43.84 12.71
N ARG A 38 10.26 -43.17 11.86
CA ARG A 38 9.00 -43.76 11.37
C ARG A 38 9.24 -45.02 10.55
N ALA A 39 10.28 -45.04 9.72
CA ALA A 39 10.65 -46.19 8.91
C ALA A 39 11.17 -47.34 9.77
N GLU A 40 12.13 -47.07 10.67
CA GLU A 40 12.76 -48.05 11.55
C GLU A 40 11.73 -48.77 12.43
N TYR A 41 10.83 -48.01 13.05
CA TYR A 41 9.84 -48.53 13.99
C TYR A 41 8.47 -48.79 13.33
N LYS A 42 8.35 -48.68 12.00
CA LYS A 42 7.10 -48.86 11.23
C LYS A 42 5.92 -48.06 11.80
N LEU A 43 6.18 -46.86 12.30
CA LEU A 43 5.17 -46.03 12.96
C LEU A 43 4.15 -45.50 11.93
N LYS A 44 2.88 -45.82 12.16
CA LYS A 44 1.75 -45.32 11.34
C LYS A 44 1.14 -44.09 12.01
N GLY A 45 1.72 -42.93 11.76
CA GLY A 45 1.25 -41.64 12.29
C GLY A 45 0.83 -40.67 11.17
N ARG A 46 -0.24 -39.91 11.39
CA ARG A 46 -0.68 -38.86 10.44
C ARG A 46 -0.10 -37.48 10.70
N GLU A 47 0.22 -37.17 11.96
CA GLU A 47 0.67 -35.83 12.36
C GLU A 47 2.19 -35.78 12.46
N THR A 48 2.83 -34.79 11.84
CA THR A 48 4.28 -34.56 11.94
C THR A 48 4.63 -33.75 13.18
N ILE A 49 5.88 -33.81 13.64
CA ILE A 49 6.39 -32.96 14.73
C ILE A 49 6.09 -31.49 14.45
N LYS A 50 6.31 -31.06 13.20
CA LYS A 50 5.99 -29.70 12.74
C LYS A 50 4.52 -29.34 12.92
N ALA A 51 3.62 -30.22 12.50
CA ALA A 51 2.18 -29.98 12.57
C ALA A 51 1.70 -29.92 14.03
N TRP A 52 2.14 -30.86 14.85
CA TRP A 52 1.82 -30.91 16.28
C TRP A 52 2.32 -29.65 17.01
N LEU A 53 3.58 -29.25 16.80
CA LEU A 53 4.15 -28.04 17.40
C LEU A 53 3.41 -26.78 16.96
N SER A 54 3.12 -26.64 15.67
CA SER A 54 2.41 -25.48 15.12
C SER A 54 0.99 -25.37 15.69
N LYS A 55 0.28 -26.50 15.80
CA LYS A 55 -1.07 -26.56 16.39
C LYS A 55 -1.04 -26.19 17.87
N SER A 56 -0.18 -26.83 18.66
CA SER A 56 -0.02 -26.58 20.10
C SER A 56 0.34 -25.12 20.39
N LEU A 57 1.28 -24.54 19.63
CA LEU A 57 1.65 -23.14 19.79
C LEU A 57 0.52 -22.19 19.39
N SER A 58 -0.18 -22.47 18.29
CA SER A 58 -1.34 -21.69 17.84
C SER A 58 -2.45 -21.64 18.91
N GLU A 59 -2.79 -22.78 19.52
CA GLU A 59 -3.83 -22.88 20.55
C GLU A 59 -3.43 -22.13 21.84
N ARG A 60 -2.17 -22.23 22.25
CA ARG A 60 -1.64 -21.49 23.41
C ARG A 60 -1.68 -19.98 23.17
N VAL A 61 -1.28 -19.52 21.97
CA VAL A 61 -1.33 -18.09 21.60
C VAL A 61 -2.77 -17.60 21.47
N ALA A 62 -3.67 -18.41 20.89
CA ALA A 62 -5.08 -18.07 20.73
C ALA A 62 -5.76 -17.85 22.09
N ARG A 63 -5.53 -18.75 23.05
CA ARG A 63 -6.04 -18.63 24.43
C ARG A 63 -5.53 -17.36 25.11
N ALA A 64 -4.23 -17.07 24.99
CA ALA A 64 -3.62 -15.93 25.66
C ALA A 64 -4.00 -14.57 25.06
N THR A 65 -4.33 -14.52 23.76
CA THR A 65 -4.64 -13.27 23.06
C THR A 65 -6.13 -13.06 22.82
N HIS A 66 -6.94 -14.08 23.07
CA HIS A 66 -8.36 -14.14 22.70
C HIS A 66 -8.60 -13.83 21.21
N ARG A 67 -7.67 -14.26 20.35
CA ARG A 67 -7.73 -14.11 18.89
C ARG A 67 -7.94 -15.45 18.21
N ARG A 68 -8.46 -15.42 16.97
CA ARG A 68 -8.79 -16.64 16.22
C ARG A 68 -7.64 -17.05 15.32
N VAL A 69 -7.41 -18.36 15.20
CA VAL A 69 -6.45 -18.91 14.24
C VAL A 69 -7.12 -18.97 12.87
N ASP A 70 -6.49 -18.39 11.85
CA ASP A 70 -6.89 -18.49 10.45
C ASP A 70 -5.64 -18.79 9.60
N LYS A 71 -5.55 -20.02 9.10
CA LYS A 71 -4.38 -20.46 8.32
C LYS A 71 -4.43 -19.97 6.86
N LEU A 72 -5.61 -19.63 6.34
CA LEU A 72 -5.81 -19.28 4.94
C LEU A 72 -5.69 -17.77 4.73
N ASN A 73 -6.34 -16.98 5.57
CA ASN A 73 -6.38 -15.52 5.45
C ASN A 73 -6.09 -14.78 6.77
N PRO A 74 -4.94 -15.04 7.42
CA PRO A 74 -4.57 -14.36 8.65
C PRO A 74 -4.41 -12.84 8.44
N GLU A 75 -4.81 -12.07 9.44
CA GLU A 75 -4.45 -10.66 9.52
C GLU A 75 -3.00 -10.47 9.95
N LEU A 76 -2.45 -11.41 10.71
CA LEU A 76 -1.08 -11.42 11.19
C LEU A 76 -0.49 -12.83 11.07
N ALA A 77 0.52 -13.00 10.24
CA ALA A 77 1.26 -14.25 10.14
C ALA A 77 2.46 -14.19 11.10
N VAL A 78 2.57 -15.19 11.97
CA VAL A 78 3.71 -15.42 12.85
C VAL A 78 4.55 -16.52 12.21
N LEU A 79 5.84 -16.29 12.02
CA LEU A 79 6.80 -17.31 11.63
C LEU A 79 7.84 -17.41 12.74
N ALA A 80 7.87 -18.55 13.43
CA ALA A 80 8.90 -18.83 14.42
C ALA A 80 9.91 -19.81 13.83
N ASP A 81 11.16 -19.39 13.79
CA ASP A 81 12.30 -20.22 13.44
C ASP A 81 12.85 -20.86 14.71
N LEU A 82 12.77 -22.18 14.80
CA LEU A 82 13.24 -22.91 15.98
C LEU A 82 14.76 -23.08 16.01
N ASP A 83 15.42 -22.95 14.85
CA ASP A 83 16.87 -23.08 14.73
C ASP A 83 17.55 -21.75 15.07
N ALA A 84 17.14 -20.69 14.37
CA ALA A 84 17.64 -19.33 14.61
C ALA A 84 17.04 -18.67 15.87
N SER A 85 16.09 -19.32 16.54
CA SER A 85 15.33 -18.78 17.68
C SER A 85 14.70 -17.40 17.38
N GLU A 86 14.26 -17.17 16.15
CA GLU A 86 13.74 -15.89 15.68
C GLU A 86 12.22 -15.93 15.48
N VAL A 87 11.50 -14.91 15.97
CA VAL A 87 10.08 -14.71 15.69
C VAL A 87 9.86 -13.53 14.76
N ARG A 88 9.40 -13.81 13.55
CA ARG A 88 9.01 -12.81 12.54
C ARG A 88 7.49 -12.64 12.51
N LEU A 89 7.07 -11.38 12.47
CA LEU A 89 5.66 -11.00 12.30
C LEU A 89 5.44 -10.31 10.96
N ASN A 90 4.44 -10.77 10.22
CA ASN A 90 4.03 -10.19 8.96
C ASN A 90 2.53 -9.89 8.97
N ALA A 91 2.18 -8.61 9.17
CA ALA A 91 0.80 -8.16 9.09
C ALA A 91 0.36 -8.05 7.63
N ARG A 92 -0.79 -8.64 7.32
CA ARG A 92 -1.41 -8.56 5.99
C ARG A 92 -1.62 -7.09 5.61
N PRO A 93 -1.21 -6.66 4.41
CA PRO A 93 -1.37 -5.27 3.98
C PRO A 93 -2.82 -4.81 4.05
N VAL A 94 -3.01 -3.51 4.34
CA VAL A 94 -4.31 -2.86 4.21
C VAL A 94 -4.34 -2.00 2.97
N PHE A 95 -5.48 -2.01 2.29
CA PHE A 95 -5.72 -1.24 1.07
C PHE A 95 -6.66 -0.08 1.41
N ILE A 96 -6.30 1.12 1.00
CA ILE A 96 -6.99 2.35 1.39
C ILE A 96 -7.31 3.12 0.13
N TYR A 97 -8.59 3.29 -0.17
CA TYR A 97 -9.06 4.22 -1.18
C TYR A 97 -9.07 5.63 -0.60
N GLY A 98 -8.76 6.64 -1.40
CA GLY A 98 -8.90 8.04 -1.05
C GLY A 98 -9.02 8.95 -2.26
N ARG A 99 -9.25 10.24 -2.01
CA ARG A 99 -9.25 11.29 -3.03
C ARG A 99 -8.44 12.48 -2.54
N TYR A 100 -7.63 13.09 -3.39
CA TYR A 100 -6.85 14.27 -3.03
C TYR A 100 -7.17 15.50 -3.89
N THR A 101 -6.99 16.68 -3.32
CA THR A 101 -6.88 17.96 -4.04
C THR A 101 -5.47 18.50 -3.85
N LYS A 102 -4.96 19.26 -4.83
CA LYS A 102 -3.65 19.90 -4.74
C LYS A 102 -3.66 21.27 -5.42
N PRO A 103 -2.83 22.22 -4.94
CA PRO A 103 -2.54 23.45 -5.69
C PRO A 103 -1.56 23.16 -6.84
N ALA A 104 -1.36 24.16 -7.71
CA ALA A 104 -0.30 24.15 -8.72
C ALA A 104 1.09 24.06 -8.08
N GLY A 105 2.08 23.53 -8.81
CA GLY A 105 3.48 23.40 -8.37
C GLY A 105 3.77 22.23 -7.41
N VAL A 106 2.73 21.58 -6.85
CA VAL A 106 2.86 20.36 -6.05
C VAL A 106 2.85 19.14 -6.96
N SER A 107 3.84 18.27 -6.85
CA SER A 107 3.89 17.02 -7.63
C SER A 107 2.94 15.96 -7.05
N GLN A 108 2.39 15.10 -7.92
CA GLN A 108 1.62 13.93 -7.48
C GLN A 108 2.51 12.93 -6.74
N ARG A 109 3.64 12.58 -7.35
CA ARG A 109 4.59 11.56 -6.86
C ARG A 109 5.80 12.21 -6.23
N LYS A 110 6.52 11.45 -5.39
CA LYS A 110 7.86 11.87 -4.96
C LYS A 110 8.82 11.87 -6.16
N THR A 111 9.66 12.89 -6.22
CA THR A 111 10.76 12.98 -7.18
C THR A 111 12.03 12.44 -6.53
N PHE A 112 12.85 11.71 -7.27
CA PHE A 112 14.15 11.26 -6.76
C PHE A 112 15.05 12.45 -6.47
N CYS A 113 15.87 12.35 -5.43
CA CYS A 113 16.85 13.39 -5.12
C CYS A 113 17.81 13.56 -6.31
N ALA A 114 17.97 14.78 -6.80
CA ALA A 114 18.85 15.10 -7.92
C ALA A 114 20.32 14.67 -7.70
N SER A 115 20.79 14.71 -6.44
CA SER A 115 22.16 14.35 -6.07
C SER A 115 22.42 12.84 -6.04
N CYS A 116 21.53 12.05 -5.42
CA CYS A 116 21.79 10.62 -5.18
C CYS A 116 20.89 9.67 -5.99
N ARG A 117 19.90 10.19 -6.73
CA ARG A 117 18.98 9.42 -7.59
C ARG A 117 18.30 8.23 -6.89
N GLY A 118 18.02 8.38 -5.59
CA GLY A 118 17.38 7.33 -4.78
C GLY A 118 18.28 6.62 -3.79
N GLY A 119 19.61 6.80 -3.85
CA GLY A 119 20.55 6.15 -2.94
C GLY A 119 20.50 6.65 -1.49
N GLY A 120 20.02 7.88 -1.28
CA GLY A 120 20.06 8.56 0.01
C GLY A 120 21.40 9.29 0.22
N CYS A 121 21.34 10.56 0.58
CA CYS A 121 22.49 11.39 0.90
C CYS A 121 22.12 12.47 1.92
N ALA A 122 23.11 13.16 2.49
CA ALA A 122 22.90 14.23 3.46
C ALA A 122 21.94 15.31 2.95
N VAL A 123 22.01 15.68 1.67
CA VAL A 123 21.14 16.69 1.03
C VAL A 123 19.64 16.33 1.13
N CYS A 124 19.29 15.04 1.00
CA CYS A 124 17.90 14.59 1.08
C CYS A 124 17.54 13.96 2.43
N GLY A 125 18.39 14.15 3.46
CA GLY A 125 18.22 13.51 4.76
C GLY A 125 18.14 11.98 4.66
N TYR A 126 18.95 11.40 3.76
CA TYR A 126 19.02 9.95 3.49
C TYR A 126 17.71 9.31 3.00
N SER A 127 16.74 10.12 2.54
CA SER A 127 15.45 9.60 2.05
C SER A 127 15.52 9.06 0.61
N GLY A 128 16.50 9.51 -0.18
CA GLY A 128 16.60 9.24 -1.62
C GLY A 128 15.64 10.07 -2.50
N TYR A 129 14.79 10.90 -1.89
CA TYR A 129 13.79 11.72 -2.57
C TYR A 129 14.01 13.21 -2.31
N GLU A 130 13.43 14.07 -3.14
CA GLU A 130 13.40 15.51 -2.87
C GLU A 130 12.65 15.83 -1.57
N THR A 131 13.06 16.91 -0.91
CA THR A 131 12.45 17.41 0.33
C THR A 131 11.13 18.16 0.09
N LYS A 132 10.90 18.62 -1.16
CA LYS A 132 9.67 19.31 -1.57
C LYS A 132 8.45 18.44 -1.32
N ALA A 133 7.38 19.04 -0.80
CA ALA A 133 6.15 18.33 -0.53
C ALA A 133 5.46 17.90 -1.84
N SER A 134 5.09 16.62 -1.87
CA SER A 134 4.25 15.99 -2.90
C SER A 134 2.97 15.44 -2.28
N VAL A 135 1.98 15.09 -3.11
CA VAL A 135 0.77 14.40 -2.64
C VAL A 135 1.12 13.07 -1.98
N GLU A 136 1.98 12.27 -2.63
CA GLU A 136 2.46 10.99 -2.10
C GLU A 136 3.14 11.12 -0.74
N SER A 137 4.12 12.02 -0.62
CA SER A 137 4.87 12.22 0.63
C SER A 137 3.97 12.75 1.75
N THR A 138 2.98 13.60 1.42
CA THR A 138 1.99 14.10 2.36
C THR A 138 1.12 12.97 2.91
N ILE A 139 0.64 12.08 2.04
CA ILE A 139 -0.16 10.92 2.46
C ILE A 139 0.69 9.96 3.29
N GLN A 140 1.94 9.69 2.89
CA GLN A 140 2.86 8.83 3.67
C GLN A 140 3.16 9.40 5.06
N LYS A 141 3.46 10.70 5.16
CA LYS A 141 3.75 11.37 6.43
C LYS A 141 2.57 11.34 7.39
N ARG A 142 1.33 11.37 6.87
CA ARG A 142 0.11 11.33 7.70
C ARG A 142 -0.34 9.91 8.02
N LEU A 143 -0.44 9.02 7.03
CA LEU A 143 -0.95 7.65 7.24
C LEU A 143 0.10 6.70 7.83
N GLY A 144 1.39 6.89 7.53
CA GLY A 144 2.47 6.00 7.97
C GLY A 144 2.52 5.84 9.49
N PRO A 145 2.65 6.93 10.26
CA PRO A 145 2.63 6.88 11.73
C PRO A 145 1.29 6.37 12.28
N LEU A 146 0.16 6.77 11.69
CA LEU A 146 -1.18 6.33 12.13
C LEU A 146 -1.36 4.81 12.02
N LEU A 147 -0.85 4.21 10.95
CA LEU A 147 -0.93 2.77 10.70
C LEU A 147 0.26 2.00 11.27
N GLY A 148 1.32 2.69 11.72
CA GLY A 148 2.60 2.08 12.04
C GLY A 148 3.22 1.32 10.86
N SER A 149 2.99 1.80 9.63
CA SER A 149 3.50 1.18 8.40
C SER A 149 4.66 2.00 7.84
N LYS A 150 5.79 1.33 7.60
CA LYS A 150 7.01 1.96 7.04
C LYS A 150 6.98 2.10 5.52
N LYS A 151 6.20 1.27 4.83
CA LYS A 151 6.20 1.20 3.36
C LYS A 151 4.78 1.25 2.81
N MET A 152 4.54 2.21 1.92
CA MET A 152 3.27 2.40 1.24
C MET A 152 3.49 2.38 -0.27
N LYS A 153 2.68 1.60 -0.98
CA LYS A 153 2.64 1.61 -2.46
C LYS A 153 1.39 2.33 -2.91
N PHE A 154 1.55 3.23 -3.88
CA PHE A 154 0.45 4.03 -4.40
C PHE A 154 0.04 3.51 -5.78
N THR A 155 -1.26 3.50 -6.00
CA THR A 155 -1.86 3.27 -7.30
C THR A 155 -2.72 4.50 -7.62
N TRP A 156 -2.24 5.29 -8.57
CA TRP A 156 -2.86 6.54 -8.98
C TRP A 156 -3.91 6.28 -10.06
N ILE A 157 -5.08 6.88 -9.90
CA ILE A 157 -6.16 6.77 -10.89
C ILE A 157 -6.14 8.05 -11.72
N GLY A 158 -5.32 7.97 -12.78
CA GLY A 158 -4.93 9.10 -13.63
C GLY A 158 -3.76 9.92 -13.09
N THR A 159 -3.23 10.76 -13.96
CA THR A 159 -2.10 11.66 -13.68
C THR A 159 -2.47 13.09 -14.07
N GLU A 160 -1.67 14.04 -13.59
CA GLU A 160 -1.79 15.46 -13.91
C GLU A 160 -0.39 16.08 -13.95
N ASP A 161 -0.29 17.22 -14.62
CA ASP A 161 0.95 17.97 -14.70
C ASP A 161 1.25 18.70 -13.38
N LEU A 162 2.51 19.11 -13.22
CA LEU A 162 2.98 19.81 -12.03
C LEU A 162 2.20 21.10 -11.79
N GLU A 163 1.98 21.87 -12.85
CA GLU A 163 1.29 23.17 -12.83
C GLU A 163 -0.24 23.05 -12.77
N SER A 164 -0.80 21.84 -12.92
CA SER A 164 -2.24 21.62 -12.78
C SER A 164 -2.68 21.72 -11.32
N THR A 165 -3.82 22.38 -11.07
CA THR A 165 -4.55 22.19 -9.81
C THR A 165 -5.43 20.94 -9.90
N VAL A 166 -5.69 20.32 -8.75
CA VAL A 166 -6.71 19.26 -8.63
C VAL A 166 -7.79 19.79 -7.71
N GLU A 167 -8.92 20.14 -8.30
CA GLU A 167 -10.02 20.87 -7.67
C GLU A 167 -11.06 19.95 -7.00
N SER A 168 -12.20 20.53 -6.64
CA SER A 168 -13.36 19.88 -6.02
C SER A 168 -13.68 18.47 -6.56
N SER A 169 -14.17 17.60 -5.68
CA SER A 169 -14.21 16.13 -5.78
C SER A 169 -12.85 15.42 -5.68
N GLY A 170 -11.75 16.03 -6.11
CA GLY A 170 -10.39 15.48 -6.00
C GLY A 170 -10.10 14.29 -6.91
N ARG A 171 -8.82 13.93 -7.06
CA ARG A 171 -8.38 12.77 -7.85
C ARG A 171 -8.30 11.51 -6.97
N PRO A 172 -8.87 10.37 -7.42
CA PRO A 172 -8.84 9.14 -6.64
C PRO A 172 -7.47 8.45 -6.66
N PHE A 173 -7.18 7.73 -5.59
CA PHE A 173 -5.97 6.91 -5.45
C PHE A 173 -6.24 5.72 -4.53
N VAL A 174 -5.35 4.72 -4.60
CA VAL A 174 -5.32 3.59 -3.66
C VAL A 174 -3.93 3.50 -3.04
N VAL A 175 -3.87 3.31 -1.72
CA VAL A 175 -2.65 3.02 -0.97
C VAL A 175 -2.67 1.59 -0.47
N GLU A 176 -1.61 0.86 -0.73
CA GLU A 176 -1.29 -0.39 -0.05
C GLU A 176 -0.27 -0.10 1.06
N ALA A 177 -0.71 -0.15 2.33
CA ALA A 177 0.18 -0.01 3.47
C ALA A 177 0.69 -1.40 3.89
N LYS A 178 2.00 -1.61 3.82
CA LYS A 178 2.66 -2.88 4.12
C LYS A 178 2.94 -3.02 5.61
N ASN A 179 2.76 -4.24 6.13
CA ASN A 179 3.01 -4.61 7.52
C ASN A 179 2.48 -3.57 8.55
N PRO A 180 1.19 -3.19 8.47
CA PRO A 180 0.63 -2.19 9.37
C PRO A 180 0.49 -2.72 10.79
N ARG A 181 0.81 -1.89 11.79
CA ARG A 181 0.55 -2.17 13.21
C ARG A 181 -0.89 -1.85 13.61
N LYS A 182 -1.49 -0.84 12.99
CA LYS A 182 -2.88 -0.42 13.24
C LYS A 182 -3.66 -0.49 11.93
N ARG A 183 -4.96 -0.78 12.01
CA ARG A 183 -5.81 -1.00 10.82
C ARG A 183 -6.83 0.10 10.59
N ARG A 184 -6.98 1.04 11.53
CA ARG A 184 -7.94 2.15 11.42
C ARG A 184 -7.38 3.32 10.61
N VAL A 185 -8.23 3.91 9.77
CA VAL A 185 -7.91 5.09 8.96
C VAL A 185 -8.84 6.25 9.31
N PRO A 186 -8.36 7.51 9.29
CA PRO A 186 -9.22 8.68 9.46
C PRO A 186 -10.13 8.86 8.23
N ARG A 187 -11.18 9.68 8.32
CA ARG A 187 -12.04 10.02 7.16
C ARG A 187 -11.34 10.88 6.10
N GLY A 188 -10.36 11.66 6.52
CA GLY A 188 -9.60 12.59 5.71
C GLY A 188 -8.67 13.44 6.57
N PHE A 189 -7.85 14.25 5.93
CA PHE A 189 -6.97 15.21 6.59
C PHE A 189 -6.57 16.33 5.63
N VAL A 190 -5.97 17.37 6.19
CA VAL A 190 -5.45 18.52 5.46
C VAL A 190 -3.97 18.69 5.79
N SER A 191 -3.17 19.05 4.78
CA SER A 191 -1.79 19.46 4.96
C SER A 191 -1.50 20.72 4.15
N ARG A 192 -0.85 21.70 4.77
CA ARG A 192 -0.36 22.89 4.08
C ARG A 192 1.05 22.65 3.57
N THR A 193 1.35 23.16 2.40
CA THR A 193 2.68 23.23 1.78
C THR A 193 3.00 24.70 1.49
N GLY A 194 4.23 25.01 1.09
CA GLY A 194 4.59 26.37 0.66
C GLY A 194 3.83 26.86 -0.58
N MET A 195 3.15 25.96 -1.31
CA MET A 195 2.38 26.29 -2.53
C MET A 195 0.86 26.26 -2.29
N GLY A 196 0.41 25.92 -1.09
CA GLY A 196 -1.02 25.86 -0.74
C GLY A 196 -1.42 24.55 -0.07
N GLN A 197 -2.71 24.21 -0.16
CA GLN A 197 -3.29 23.14 0.64
C GLN A 197 -3.48 21.83 -0.15
N ILE A 198 -2.93 20.73 0.37
CA ILE A 198 -3.31 19.38 -0.02
C ILE A 198 -4.43 18.91 0.91
N ARG A 199 -5.59 18.55 0.37
CA ARG A 199 -6.69 17.93 1.13
C ARG A 199 -6.82 16.49 0.70
N VAL A 200 -6.89 15.57 1.66
CA VAL A 200 -7.18 14.16 1.43
C VAL A 200 -8.50 13.83 2.07
N SER A 201 -9.40 13.20 1.31
CA SER A 201 -10.77 12.93 1.72
C SER A 201 -11.21 11.54 1.27
N SER A 202 -12.40 11.13 1.72
CA SER A 202 -13.02 9.85 1.33
C SER A 202 -12.13 8.63 1.61
N LEU A 203 -11.32 8.70 2.68
CA LEU A 203 -10.45 7.60 3.06
C LEU A 203 -11.29 6.42 3.55
N LYS A 204 -11.14 5.27 2.89
CA LYS A 204 -11.90 4.05 3.18
C LYS A 204 -11.01 2.83 3.03
N LEU A 205 -11.11 1.89 3.96
CA LEU A 205 -10.48 0.57 3.81
C LEU A 205 -11.19 -0.20 2.70
N LEU A 206 -10.41 -0.84 1.85
CA LEU A 206 -10.87 -1.80 0.86
C LEU A 206 -10.70 -3.22 1.43
N PRO A 207 -11.60 -4.15 1.11
CA PRO A 207 -11.55 -5.52 1.62
C PRO A 207 -10.32 -6.29 1.11
N SER A 208 -9.86 -5.96 -0.09
CA SER A 208 -8.74 -6.60 -0.78
C SER A 208 -8.07 -5.64 -1.75
N ARG A 209 -6.97 -6.11 -2.37
CA ARG A 209 -6.32 -5.39 -3.45
C ARG A 209 -7.29 -5.26 -4.63
N PRO A 210 -7.52 -4.06 -5.18
CA PRO A 210 -8.33 -3.92 -6.38
C PRO A 210 -7.65 -4.65 -7.55
N LEU A 211 -8.35 -5.61 -8.15
CA LEU A 211 -7.88 -6.36 -9.33
C LEU A 211 -7.94 -5.49 -10.60
N LYS A 212 -8.96 -4.64 -10.69
CA LYS A 212 -9.12 -3.64 -11.75
C LYS A 212 -9.32 -2.28 -11.10
N LEU A 213 -8.62 -1.28 -11.63
CA LEU A 213 -8.88 0.09 -11.25
C LEU A 213 -10.15 0.56 -11.95
N PRO A 214 -11.06 1.25 -11.24
CA PRO A 214 -12.23 1.81 -11.90
C PRO A 214 -11.77 2.84 -12.93
N GLY A 215 -12.42 2.84 -14.10
CA GLY A 215 -12.35 3.97 -14.99
C GLY A 215 -12.83 5.23 -14.25
N PHE A 216 -12.23 6.38 -14.56
CA PHE A 216 -12.66 7.63 -13.99
C PHE A 216 -13.04 8.61 -15.10
N LYS A 217 -14.11 9.35 -14.88
CA LYS A 217 -14.44 10.54 -15.67
C LYS A 217 -13.90 11.74 -14.92
N PHE A 218 -13.31 12.67 -15.65
CA PHE A 218 -12.86 13.93 -15.08
C PHE A 218 -13.35 15.09 -15.92
N ARG A 219 -13.44 16.26 -15.28
CA ARG A 219 -13.68 17.53 -15.92
C ARG A 219 -12.41 18.36 -15.73
N THR A 220 -11.96 19.01 -16.78
CA THR A 220 -10.81 19.91 -16.73
C THR A 220 -11.22 21.29 -17.22
N ARG A 221 -10.51 22.32 -16.77
CA ARG A 221 -10.55 23.67 -17.33
C ARG A 221 -9.16 23.95 -17.87
N VAL A 222 -9.09 24.36 -19.12
CA VAL A 222 -7.84 24.64 -19.83
C VAL A 222 -7.90 26.09 -20.28
N ALA A 223 -6.86 26.86 -19.96
CA ALA A 223 -6.66 28.16 -20.56
C ALA A 223 -6.02 27.94 -21.93
N ILE A 224 -6.64 28.51 -22.97
CA ILE A 224 -6.18 28.38 -24.36
C ILE A 224 -5.89 29.78 -24.85
N GLU A 225 -4.66 29.99 -25.32
CA GLU A 225 -4.26 31.20 -26.02
C GLU A 225 -4.27 30.91 -27.53
N SER A 226 -4.77 31.87 -28.31
CA SER A 226 -4.89 31.76 -29.76
C SER A 226 -4.07 32.84 -30.43
N THR A 227 -3.37 32.46 -31.51
CA THR A 227 -2.63 33.41 -32.35
C THR A 227 -3.56 34.23 -33.24
N SER A 228 -4.78 33.75 -33.50
CA SER A 228 -5.82 34.47 -34.25
C SER A 228 -6.88 35.04 -33.32
N THR A 229 -7.54 36.11 -33.77
CA THR A 229 -8.68 36.71 -33.06
C THR A 229 -9.84 35.72 -33.03
N ILE A 230 -10.37 35.46 -31.83
CA ILE A 230 -11.53 34.60 -31.62
C ILE A 230 -12.74 35.48 -31.34
N ASN A 231 -13.81 35.33 -32.12
CA ASN A 231 -15.08 36.03 -31.88
C ASN A 231 -16.09 35.12 -31.12
N PRO A 232 -17.19 35.68 -30.58
CA PRO A 232 -18.20 34.88 -29.87
C PRO A 232 -18.89 33.81 -30.72
N GLU A 233 -18.94 33.96 -32.04
CA GLU A 233 -19.53 32.98 -32.95
C GLU A 233 -18.64 31.75 -33.13
N ASP A 234 -17.32 31.94 -33.20
CA ASP A 234 -16.33 30.87 -33.21
C ASP A 234 -16.45 29.99 -31.95
N LEU A 235 -16.63 30.61 -30.77
CA LEU A 235 -16.82 29.90 -29.51
C LEU A 235 -18.12 29.08 -29.49
N ARG A 236 -19.23 29.64 -30.02
CA ARG A 236 -20.50 28.91 -30.15
C ARG A 236 -20.36 27.72 -31.10
N ARG A 237 -19.69 27.91 -32.23
CA ARG A 237 -19.40 26.85 -33.20
C ARG A 237 -18.55 25.76 -32.57
N LEU A 238 -17.48 26.12 -31.85
CA LEU A 238 -16.61 25.18 -31.15
C LEU A 238 -17.38 24.36 -30.11
N SER A 239 -18.24 25.00 -29.30
CA SER A 239 -19.06 24.31 -28.29
C SER A 239 -19.99 23.25 -28.90
N ARG A 240 -20.58 23.56 -30.06
CA ARG A 240 -21.41 22.60 -30.81
C ARG A 240 -20.56 21.46 -31.39
N LEU A 241 -19.44 21.80 -32.02
CA LEU A 241 -18.56 20.82 -32.64
C LEU A 241 -17.95 19.87 -31.63
N MET A 242 -17.59 20.32 -30.43
CA MET A 242 -16.87 19.52 -29.42
C MET A 242 -17.79 18.69 -28.52
N ARG A 243 -19.12 18.76 -28.70
CA ARG A 243 -20.05 18.00 -27.87
C ARG A 243 -20.03 16.52 -28.27
N ASN A 244 -19.73 15.64 -27.31
CA ASN A 244 -19.67 14.19 -27.49
C ASN A 244 -18.69 13.72 -28.58
N VAL A 245 -17.68 14.54 -28.91
CA VAL A 245 -16.65 14.14 -29.86
C VAL A 245 -15.70 13.14 -29.22
N VAL A 246 -15.42 12.07 -29.95
CA VAL A 246 -14.32 11.16 -29.64
C VAL A 246 -13.04 11.83 -30.13
N VAL A 247 -12.14 12.14 -29.18
CA VAL A 247 -10.83 12.71 -29.50
C VAL A 247 -9.79 11.60 -29.38
N GLU A 248 -9.05 11.36 -30.46
CA GLU A 248 -7.86 10.51 -30.45
C GLU A 248 -6.63 11.33 -30.09
N PHE A 249 -6.01 11.02 -28.96
CA PHE A 249 -4.72 11.59 -28.61
C PHE A 249 -3.61 10.77 -29.26
N ARG A 250 -2.78 11.42 -30.07
CA ARG A 250 -1.54 10.86 -30.60
C ARG A 250 -0.37 11.54 -29.91
N ARG A 251 0.51 10.76 -29.28
CA ARG A 251 1.79 11.32 -28.81
C ARG A 251 2.70 11.53 -30.03
N PRO A 252 3.38 12.69 -30.14
CA PRO A 252 4.36 12.89 -31.20
C PRO A 252 5.41 11.76 -31.16
N GLY A 253 5.52 11.00 -32.26
CA GLY A 253 6.46 9.89 -32.41
C GLY A 253 5.97 8.48 -32.03
N GLU A 254 4.74 8.30 -31.55
CA GLU A 254 4.20 6.97 -31.23
C GLU A 254 3.51 6.36 -32.47
N LYS A 255 4.04 5.26 -33.03
CA LYS A 255 3.36 4.52 -34.11
C LYS A 255 2.02 3.97 -33.58
N PRO A 256 0.92 4.03 -34.35
CA PRO A 256 -0.34 3.46 -33.92
C PRO A 256 -0.15 1.96 -33.64
N ALA A 257 -0.46 1.55 -32.41
CA ALA A 257 -0.58 0.14 -32.07
C ALA A 257 -1.88 -0.37 -32.72
N TYR A 258 -1.77 -0.94 -33.91
CA TYR A 258 -2.85 -1.71 -34.50
C TYR A 258 -3.14 -2.91 -33.59
N LYS A 259 -4.38 -3.03 -33.15
CA LYS A 259 -4.97 -4.28 -32.65
C LYS A 259 -5.76 -4.91 -33.78
#